data_AF-A0A7X9PLD7-F1
#
_entry.id   AF-A0A7X9PLD7-F1
#
_cell.length_a   1.000
_cell.length_b   1.000
_cell.length_c   1.000
_cell.angle_alpha   90.00
_cell.angle_beta   90.00
_cell.angle_gamma   90.00
#
_symmetry.space_group_name_H-M   'P 1'
#
loop_
_entity.id
_entity.type
_entity.pdbx_description
1 polymer ?
#
loop_
_entity_poly.entity_id
_entity_poly.type
_entity_poly.pdbx_seq_one_letter_code
_entity_poly.pdbx_strand_id
1 'polypeptide(L)'
;YSNYISSTGMGWFPGYAIDMETGERLNIAFGEDSQFPSQNGRDMIWNPTSSYADDIYYQTGTGNVYLGGKHFIWVFGHNLNPRNAYDLMPAYDYGEYINRRLKEIQPVSNPITYAARMAGMWSNAMWVSIPMLNGQLIKPANTTDPYWFIKSDVKISINIANPYQQWSNISISSTAPNQGYPMYFFSLKDVSPTTNDNTTAKNSLDLIKVVPNPYYGYSAYEGSQIENKVRITNLPQKCTISIFNASGTLIRRFKKDSPVSYQDWDLKNEYNISIASGMYIVHIDAPGIGEKVIKWFGALRPIDLNNF
;
A
#
# COMPACT_ATOMS: atom_id res chain seq x y z
N TYR A 1 -8.78 4.67 -31.52
CA TYR A 1 -10.13 4.90 -32.07
C TYR A 1 -10.69 6.19 -31.51
N SER A 2 -10.43 7.34 -32.17
CA SER A 2 -10.91 8.67 -31.72
C SER A 2 -12.39 8.92 -32.05
N ASN A 3 -12.99 8.14 -32.96
CA ASN A 3 -14.36 8.34 -33.46
C ASN A 3 -15.42 7.45 -32.78
N TYR A 4 -15.15 6.95 -31.57
CA TYR A 4 -16.05 5.98 -30.91
C TYR A 4 -17.44 6.56 -30.60
N ILE A 5 -17.49 7.82 -30.14
CA ILE A 5 -18.74 8.53 -29.80
C ILE A 5 -19.14 9.55 -30.88
N SER A 6 -18.15 10.24 -31.46
CA SER A 6 -18.37 11.32 -32.42
C SER A 6 -17.13 11.50 -33.27
N SER A 7 -17.32 11.86 -34.55
CA SER A 7 -16.23 12.14 -35.48
C SER A 7 -15.57 13.51 -35.25
N THR A 8 -16.15 14.35 -34.40
CA THR A 8 -15.65 15.67 -34.02
C THR A 8 -15.71 15.86 -32.51
N GLY A 9 -14.75 16.60 -31.96
CA GLY A 9 -14.70 16.95 -30.52
C GLY A 9 -14.29 15.81 -29.59
N MET A 10 -13.82 14.69 -30.12
CA MET A 10 -13.38 13.52 -29.35
C MET A 10 -11.91 13.23 -29.64
N GLY A 11 -11.19 12.83 -28.60
CA GLY A 11 -9.78 12.46 -28.68
C GLY A 11 -9.44 11.40 -27.64
N TRP A 12 -8.23 10.86 -27.73
CA TRP A 12 -7.74 9.90 -26.74
C TRP A 12 -6.87 10.65 -25.72
N PHE A 13 -7.01 10.30 -24.43
CA PHE A 13 -6.22 10.87 -23.35
C PHE A 13 -5.36 9.79 -22.66
N PRO A 14 -4.05 10.03 -22.40
CA PRO A 14 -3.11 9.08 -21.78
C PRO A 14 -3.26 8.93 -20.29
N GLY A 15 -4.47 8.59 -19.87
CA GLY A 15 -4.74 8.27 -18.50
C GLY A 15 -6.22 8.11 -18.21
N TYR A 16 -6.49 8.02 -16.93
CA TYR A 16 -7.83 7.97 -16.39
C TYR A 16 -7.82 8.60 -15.00
N ALA A 17 -8.99 9.02 -14.55
CA ALA A 17 -9.22 9.48 -13.19
C ALA A 17 -10.17 8.51 -12.50
N ILE A 18 -9.91 8.27 -11.22
CA ILE A 18 -10.77 7.47 -10.34
C ILE A 18 -11.15 8.34 -9.16
N ASP A 19 -12.42 8.32 -8.81
CA ASP A 19 -12.88 8.86 -7.54
C ASP A 19 -12.44 7.95 -6.40
N MET A 20 -11.71 8.50 -5.44
CA MET A 20 -11.19 7.76 -4.29
C MET A 20 -12.29 7.35 -3.29
N GLU A 21 -13.43 8.04 -3.28
CA GLU A 21 -14.54 7.77 -2.36
C GLU A 21 -15.44 6.64 -2.89
N THR A 22 -15.76 6.67 -4.18
CA THR A 22 -16.69 5.72 -4.81
C THR A 22 -16.00 4.61 -5.59
N GLY A 23 -14.72 4.79 -5.95
CA GLY A 23 -13.99 3.89 -6.83
C GLY A 23 -14.41 3.99 -8.30
N GLU A 24 -15.29 4.93 -8.66
CA GLU A 24 -15.80 5.08 -10.01
C GLU A 24 -14.75 5.72 -10.94
N ARG A 25 -14.79 5.35 -12.22
CA ARG A 25 -14.02 6.07 -13.25
C ARG A 25 -14.73 7.38 -13.55
N LEU A 26 -13.95 8.43 -13.75
CA LEU A 26 -14.44 9.78 -14.04
C LEU A 26 -14.21 10.18 -15.50
N ASN A 27 -15.08 11.07 -15.99
CA ASN A 27 -14.95 11.68 -17.32
C ASN A 27 -13.84 12.74 -17.32
N ILE A 28 -13.06 12.79 -18.42
CA ILE A 28 -11.98 13.76 -18.62
C ILE A 28 -12.23 14.48 -19.95
N ALA A 29 -12.12 15.80 -19.94
CA ALA A 29 -11.94 16.58 -21.15
C ALA A 29 -10.55 17.20 -21.15
N PHE A 30 -10.00 17.41 -22.34
CA PHE A 30 -8.80 18.20 -22.52
C PHE A 30 -9.02 19.18 -23.67
N GLY A 31 -8.22 20.25 -23.70
CA GLY A 31 -8.36 21.28 -24.71
C GLY A 31 -7.03 21.95 -24.97
N GLU A 32 -6.94 22.65 -26.10
CA GLU A 32 -5.74 23.31 -26.61
C GLU A 32 -6.11 24.74 -27.05
N ASP A 33 -5.14 25.64 -27.16
CA ASP A 33 -5.37 26.96 -27.74
C ASP A 33 -5.13 26.96 -29.26
N SER A 34 -6.23 26.98 -30.02
CA SER A 34 -6.20 27.04 -31.48
C SER A 34 -5.55 28.31 -32.05
N GLN A 35 -5.32 29.36 -31.24
CA GLN A 35 -4.59 30.56 -31.68
C GLN A 35 -3.09 30.28 -31.88
N PHE A 36 -2.54 29.24 -31.25
CA PHE A 36 -1.10 28.96 -31.25
C PHE A 36 -0.74 27.61 -31.87
N PRO A 37 -0.80 27.46 -33.22
CA PRO A 37 -0.36 26.25 -33.90
C PRO A 37 1.10 25.86 -33.61
N SER A 38 1.97 26.85 -33.35
CA SER A 38 3.37 26.60 -32.98
C SER A 38 3.54 25.95 -31.60
N GLN A 39 2.48 25.93 -30.79
CA GLN A 39 2.41 25.31 -29.47
C GLN A 39 1.56 24.04 -29.49
N ASN A 40 1.51 23.34 -30.63
CA ASN A 40 0.63 22.21 -30.89
C ASN A 40 -0.85 22.55 -30.66
N GLY A 41 -1.30 23.67 -31.21
CA GLY A 41 -2.72 23.99 -31.29
C GLY A 41 -3.33 23.53 -32.62
N ARG A 42 -4.62 23.20 -32.61
CA ARG A 42 -5.46 22.75 -33.75
C ARG A 42 -5.29 21.29 -34.16
N ASP A 43 -4.67 20.45 -33.34
CA ASP A 43 -4.53 19.02 -33.64
C ASP A 43 -5.48 18.13 -32.81
N MET A 44 -6.15 18.69 -31.80
CA MET A 44 -7.01 17.99 -30.84
C MET A 44 -6.33 16.81 -30.14
N ILE A 45 -5.01 16.86 -29.99
CA ILE A 45 -4.22 15.86 -29.26
C ILE A 45 -3.71 16.52 -27.99
N TRP A 46 -3.75 15.81 -26.87
CA TRP A 46 -3.11 16.31 -25.65
C TRP A 46 -1.58 16.13 -25.72
N ASN A 47 -0.86 17.19 -26.12
CA ASN A 47 0.59 17.18 -26.34
C ASN A 47 1.24 18.53 -25.91
N PRO A 48 1.21 18.86 -24.60
CA PRO A 48 1.71 20.14 -24.10
C PRO A 48 3.16 20.43 -24.47
N THR A 49 3.49 21.70 -24.64
CA THR A 49 4.87 22.18 -24.84
C THR A 49 5.51 22.60 -23.51
N SER A 50 6.82 22.86 -23.54
CA SER A 50 7.56 23.41 -22.40
C SER A 50 7.56 24.95 -22.35
N SER A 51 6.99 25.61 -23.36
CA SER A 51 7.06 27.07 -23.49
C SER A 51 6.03 27.74 -22.59
N TYR A 52 6.49 28.61 -21.69
CA TYR A 52 5.61 29.36 -20.81
C TYR A 52 5.02 30.60 -21.51
N ALA A 53 5.84 31.34 -22.26
CA ALA A 53 5.43 32.56 -22.97
C ALA A 53 6.33 32.83 -24.19
N ASP A 54 6.01 33.88 -24.96
CA ASP A 54 6.85 34.37 -26.06
C ASP A 54 8.02 35.26 -25.58
N ASP A 55 8.97 35.53 -26.47
CA ASP A 55 10.14 36.38 -26.17
C ASP A 55 9.73 37.81 -25.79
N ILE A 56 8.63 38.31 -26.35
CA ILE A 56 8.10 39.65 -26.06
C ILE A 56 7.65 39.72 -24.60
N TYR A 57 6.98 38.69 -24.09
CA TYR A 57 6.56 38.60 -22.69
C TYR A 57 7.75 38.64 -21.74
N TYR A 58 8.83 37.92 -22.06
CA TYR A 58 10.04 37.94 -21.21
C TYR A 58 10.76 39.29 -21.23
N GLN A 59 10.67 40.06 -22.32
CA GLN A 59 11.33 41.36 -22.44
C GLN A 59 10.48 42.53 -21.91
N THR A 60 9.14 42.43 -22.01
CA THR A 60 8.24 43.58 -21.80
C THR A 60 7.10 43.33 -20.80
N GLY A 61 6.90 42.08 -20.37
CA GLY A 61 5.76 41.67 -19.54
C GLY A 61 4.39 41.71 -20.24
N THR A 62 4.33 42.06 -21.53
CA THR A 62 3.06 42.34 -22.26
C THR A 62 2.83 41.41 -23.46
N GLY A 63 3.64 40.35 -23.60
CA GLY A 63 3.52 39.36 -24.69
C GLY A 63 2.52 38.23 -24.43
N ASN A 64 2.49 37.22 -25.31
CA ASN A 64 1.60 36.08 -25.20
C ASN A 64 2.08 35.07 -24.16
N VAL A 65 1.16 34.62 -23.31
CA VAL A 65 1.41 33.51 -22.37
C VAL A 65 0.88 32.22 -22.98
N TYR A 66 1.78 31.26 -23.19
CA TYR A 66 1.49 29.97 -23.81
C TYR A 66 1.09 28.90 -22.78
N LEU A 67 1.67 28.89 -21.58
CA LEU A 67 1.43 27.86 -20.55
C LEU A 67 1.44 26.43 -21.13
N GLY A 68 2.45 26.11 -21.92
CA GLY A 68 2.56 24.80 -22.59
C GLY A 68 1.56 24.58 -23.72
N GLY A 69 1.10 25.63 -24.40
CA GLY A 69 0.06 25.60 -25.43
C GLY A 69 -1.37 25.62 -24.88
N LYS A 70 -1.51 25.91 -23.58
CA LYS A 70 -2.77 25.90 -22.81
C LYS A 70 -3.51 24.57 -22.97
N HIS A 71 -2.75 23.48 -22.86
CA HIS A 71 -3.25 22.11 -22.90
C HIS A 71 -3.97 21.75 -21.59
N PHE A 72 -5.18 22.28 -21.40
CA PHE A 72 -5.97 22.07 -20.19
C PHE A 72 -6.43 20.63 -20.05
N ILE A 73 -6.51 20.17 -18.80
CA ILE A 73 -7.19 18.94 -18.40
C ILE A 73 -8.30 19.32 -17.43
N TRP A 74 -9.51 18.83 -17.68
CA TRP A 74 -10.65 18.93 -16.79
C TRP A 74 -11.10 17.53 -16.37
N VAL A 75 -11.23 17.31 -15.07
CA VAL A 75 -11.81 16.08 -14.51
C VAL A 75 -13.20 16.39 -13.99
N PHE A 76 -14.19 15.64 -14.45
CA PHE A 76 -15.59 15.84 -14.10
C PHE A 76 -16.04 14.82 -13.08
N GLY A 77 -16.66 15.31 -12.00
CA GLY A 77 -17.31 14.47 -11.00
C GLY A 77 -18.68 14.03 -11.42
N HIS A 78 -19.12 12.88 -10.92
CA HIS A 78 -20.49 12.40 -11.05
C HIS A 78 -21.39 13.11 -10.03
N ASN A 79 -21.61 14.41 -10.25
CA ASN A 79 -22.34 15.27 -9.33
C ASN A 79 -23.59 15.85 -9.98
N LEU A 80 -24.60 16.09 -9.14
CA LEU A 80 -25.78 16.86 -9.51
C LEU A 80 -25.37 18.32 -9.74
N ASN A 81 -25.85 18.92 -10.82
CA ASN A 81 -25.70 20.36 -10.99
C ASN A 81 -26.47 21.10 -9.88
N PRO A 82 -25.80 21.96 -9.08
CA PRO A 82 -26.43 22.65 -7.96
C PRO A 82 -27.54 23.61 -8.37
N ARG A 83 -27.63 23.98 -9.65
CA ARG A 83 -28.69 24.85 -10.20
C ARG A 83 -29.83 24.09 -10.88
N ASN A 84 -29.62 22.83 -11.24
CA ASN A 84 -30.64 22.02 -11.90
C ASN A 84 -30.41 20.52 -11.59
N ALA A 85 -31.20 19.96 -10.68
CA ALA A 85 -31.08 18.57 -10.28
C ALA A 85 -31.35 17.55 -11.41
N TYR A 86 -31.91 17.98 -12.56
CA TYR A 86 -32.06 17.14 -13.74
C TYR A 86 -30.83 17.13 -14.66
N ASP A 87 -29.83 17.95 -14.37
CA ASP A 87 -28.60 18.10 -15.14
C ASP A 87 -27.44 17.41 -14.40
N LEU A 88 -27.48 16.08 -14.37
CA LEU A 88 -26.49 15.22 -13.73
C LEU A 88 -25.35 14.92 -14.71
N MET A 89 -24.09 15.15 -14.29
CA MET A 89 -22.96 14.55 -14.99
C MET A 89 -23.00 13.04 -14.72
N PRO A 90 -23.17 12.18 -15.74
CA PRO A 90 -23.28 10.75 -15.50
C PRO A 90 -21.94 10.17 -15.03
N ALA A 91 -22.01 8.94 -14.49
CA ALA A 91 -20.85 8.07 -14.40
C ALA A 91 -20.15 7.94 -15.76
N TYR A 92 -18.87 7.54 -15.76
CA TYR A 92 -18.06 7.48 -16.98
C TYR A 92 -18.80 6.87 -18.18
N ASP A 93 -19.00 7.71 -19.20
CA ASP A 93 -19.78 7.45 -20.41
C ASP A 93 -18.94 7.73 -21.67
N TYR A 94 -17.62 7.58 -21.56
CA TYR A 94 -16.66 7.87 -22.62
C TYR A 94 -16.70 9.33 -23.12
N GLY A 95 -17.26 10.26 -22.33
CA GLY A 95 -17.41 11.67 -22.68
C GLY A 95 -18.63 12.00 -23.55
N GLU A 96 -19.57 11.07 -23.72
CA GLU A 96 -20.77 11.25 -24.54
C GLU A 96 -21.62 12.43 -24.06
N TYR A 97 -21.88 12.52 -22.76
CA TYR A 97 -22.64 13.61 -22.16
C TYR A 97 -22.01 14.97 -22.44
N ILE A 98 -20.69 15.11 -22.20
CA ILE A 98 -19.97 16.38 -22.41
C ILE A 98 -20.06 16.80 -23.88
N ASN A 99 -19.77 15.87 -24.80
CA ASN A 99 -19.83 16.15 -26.24
C ASN A 99 -21.24 16.55 -26.70
N ARG A 100 -22.29 15.84 -26.23
CA ARG A 100 -23.68 16.18 -26.53
C ARG A 100 -24.03 17.57 -26.02
N ARG A 101 -23.72 17.89 -24.76
CA ARG A 101 -24.01 19.20 -24.16
C ARG A 101 -23.28 20.32 -24.88
N LEU A 102 -22.01 20.14 -25.24
CA LEU A 102 -21.27 21.11 -26.04
C LEU A 102 -21.98 21.38 -27.39
N LYS A 103 -22.40 20.34 -28.11
CA LYS A 103 -23.14 20.48 -29.38
C LYS A 103 -24.49 21.19 -29.23
N GLU A 104 -25.19 20.97 -28.13
CA GLU A 104 -26.44 21.68 -27.80
C GLU A 104 -26.20 23.18 -27.51
N ILE A 105 -25.02 23.53 -26.98
CA ILE A 105 -24.66 24.90 -26.60
C ILE A 105 -24.10 25.69 -27.79
N GLN A 106 -23.32 25.06 -28.68
CA GLN A 106 -22.68 25.70 -29.84
C GLN A 106 -23.62 26.60 -30.69
N PRO A 107 -24.85 26.21 -31.04
CA PRO A 107 -25.72 27.04 -31.88
C PRO A 107 -26.42 28.17 -31.12
N VAL A 108 -26.25 28.30 -29.80
CA VAL A 108 -26.93 29.32 -28.99
C VAL A 108 -26.34 30.70 -29.28
N SER A 109 -27.13 31.55 -29.95
CA SER A 109 -26.71 32.90 -30.35
C SER A 109 -26.85 33.96 -29.27
N ASN A 110 -27.76 33.77 -28.30
CA ASN A 110 -27.94 34.71 -27.19
C ASN A 110 -26.77 34.62 -26.20
N PRO A 111 -25.97 35.69 -25.99
CA PRO A 111 -24.76 35.61 -25.17
C PRO A 111 -25.04 35.25 -23.70
N ILE A 112 -26.16 35.71 -23.14
CA ILE A 112 -26.54 35.45 -21.75
C ILE A 112 -26.90 33.96 -21.59
N THR A 113 -27.70 33.42 -22.50
CA THR A 113 -28.08 32.00 -22.49
C THR A 113 -26.89 31.09 -22.76
N TYR A 114 -26.01 31.47 -23.69
CA TYR A 114 -24.77 30.75 -23.99
C TYR A 114 -23.90 30.64 -22.73
N ALA A 115 -23.61 31.77 -22.08
CA ALA A 115 -22.79 31.81 -20.87
C ALA A 115 -23.41 30.99 -19.72
N ALA A 116 -24.73 31.09 -19.51
CA ALA A 116 -25.42 30.32 -18.48
C ALA A 116 -25.35 28.80 -18.71
N ARG A 117 -25.55 28.34 -19.95
CA ARG A 117 -25.44 26.91 -20.29
C ARG A 117 -24.00 26.40 -20.21
N MET A 118 -23.03 27.21 -20.65
CA MET A 118 -21.62 26.88 -20.55
C MET A 118 -21.19 26.75 -19.08
N ALA A 119 -21.61 27.67 -18.22
CA ALA A 119 -21.37 27.57 -16.77
C ALA A 119 -22.00 26.32 -16.15
N GLY A 120 -23.20 25.91 -16.59
CA GLY A 120 -23.83 24.68 -16.14
C GLY A 120 -23.10 23.40 -16.60
N MET A 121 -22.48 23.41 -17.78
CA MET A 121 -21.67 22.28 -18.24
C MET A 121 -20.38 22.16 -17.41
N TRP A 122 -19.70 23.28 -17.16
CA TRP A 122 -18.44 23.30 -16.40
C TRP A 122 -18.62 23.20 -14.88
N SER A 123 -19.83 23.33 -14.34
CA SER A 123 -20.05 23.27 -12.88
C SER A 123 -19.69 21.91 -12.27
N ASN A 124 -19.64 20.85 -13.07
CA ASN A 124 -19.25 19.51 -12.64
C ASN A 124 -17.75 19.24 -12.76
N ALA A 125 -16.95 20.17 -13.31
CA ALA A 125 -15.51 20.06 -13.33
C ALA A 125 -14.98 20.25 -11.90
N MET A 126 -14.47 19.17 -11.30
CA MET A 126 -13.95 19.17 -9.92
C MET A 126 -12.49 19.58 -9.87
N TRP A 127 -11.75 19.32 -10.94
CA TRP A 127 -10.33 19.62 -11.03
C TRP A 127 -9.96 20.11 -12.41
N VAL A 128 -9.09 21.12 -12.43
CA VAL A 128 -8.52 21.70 -13.66
C VAL A 128 -7.01 21.78 -13.50
N SER A 129 -6.28 21.38 -14.53
CA SER A 129 -4.83 21.49 -14.56
C SER A 129 -4.35 21.97 -15.93
N ILE A 130 -3.25 22.71 -15.94
CA ILE A 130 -2.54 23.11 -17.17
C ILE A 130 -1.11 22.55 -17.05
N PRO A 131 -0.89 21.27 -17.41
CA PRO A 131 0.42 20.68 -17.39
C PRO A 131 1.33 21.30 -18.46
N MET A 132 2.60 21.45 -18.11
CA MET A 132 3.65 21.84 -19.03
C MET A 132 4.70 20.74 -19.13
N LEU A 133 5.31 20.62 -20.31
CA LEU A 133 6.43 19.71 -20.50
C LEU A 133 7.67 20.25 -19.76
N ASN A 134 8.49 19.35 -19.20
CA ASN A 134 9.83 19.73 -18.76
C ASN A 134 10.68 20.13 -20.00
N GLY A 135 11.22 21.36 -20.01
CA GLY A 135 12.05 21.87 -21.11
C GLY A 135 13.38 21.13 -21.34
N GLN A 136 13.77 20.23 -20.42
CA GLN A 136 14.92 19.34 -20.60
C GLN A 136 14.60 18.11 -21.47
N LEU A 137 13.32 17.83 -21.73
CA LEU A 137 12.91 16.71 -22.58
C LEU A 137 13.09 17.08 -24.05
N ILE A 138 13.88 16.26 -24.76
CA ILE A 138 14.13 16.44 -26.18
C ILE A 138 13.25 15.47 -26.97
N LYS A 139 12.42 16.01 -27.89
CA LYS A 139 11.61 15.19 -28.79
C LYS A 139 12.54 14.37 -29.70
N PRO A 140 12.40 13.03 -29.75
CA PRO A 140 13.17 12.20 -30.68
C PRO A 140 12.88 12.58 -32.14
N ALA A 141 13.92 12.71 -32.97
CA ALA A 141 13.81 13.24 -34.34
C ALA A 141 12.83 12.47 -35.26
N ASN A 142 12.60 11.18 -35.00
CA ASN A 142 11.79 10.29 -35.84
C ASN A 142 10.60 9.67 -35.10
N THR A 143 10.16 10.24 -33.97
CA THR A 143 9.00 9.67 -33.26
C THR A 143 7.69 10.04 -33.96
N THR A 144 6.87 9.04 -34.26
CA THR A 144 5.47 9.20 -34.66
C THR A 144 4.51 9.14 -33.48
N ASP A 145 5.02 8.78 -32.29
CA ASP A 145 4.23 8.71 -31.06
C ASP A 145 3.94 10.12 -30.53
N PRO A 146 2.66 10.57 -30.50
CA PRO A 146 2.29 11.86 -29.95
C PRO A 146 2.56 11.97 -28.43
N TYR A 147 2.69 10.84 -27.73
CA TYR A 147 2.90 10.78 -26.27
C TYR A 147 4.33 10.38 -25.89
N TRP A 148 5.30 10.58 -26.78
CA TRP A 148 6.73 10.23 -26.59
C TRP A 148 7.36 10.71 -25.27
N PHE A 149 6.77 11.74 -24.66
CA PHE A 149 7.21 12.35 -23.41
C PHE A 149 6.79 11.58 -22.15
N ILE A 150 5.85 10.64 -22.25
CA ILE A 150 5.43 9.79 -21.14
C ILE A 150 6.43 8.64 -21.02
N LYS A 151 7.32 8.71 -20.02
CA LYS A 151 8.42 7.73 -19.83
C LYS A 151 8.12 6.65 -18.80
N SER A 152 7.17 6.87 -17.91
CA SER A 152 6.81 5.96 -16.83
C SER A 152 5.37 6.18 -16.40
N ASP A 153 4.83 5.22 -15.66
CA ASP A 153 3.54 5.39 -15.02
C ASP A 153 3.64 6.44 -13.91
N VAL A 154 2.66 7.34 -13.88
CA VAL A 154 2.54 8.39 -12.86
C VAL A 154 1.17 8.30 -12.23
N LYS A 155 1.14 8.29 -10.89
CA LYS A 155 -0.08 8.41 -10.10
C LYS A 155 -0.07 9.75 -9.38
N ILE A 156 -1.08 10.58 -9.64
CA ILE A 156 -1.32 11.83 -8.92
C ILE A 156 -2.52 11.59 -8.00
N SER A 157 -2.33 11.80 -6.70
CA SER A 157 -3.39 11.71 -5.70
C SER A 157 -3.73 13.10 -5.21
N ILE A 158 -4.97 13.54 -5.42
CA ILE A 158 -5.51 14.80 -4.89
C ILE A 158 -6.53 14.41 -3.85
N ASN A 159 -6.20 14.64 -2.58
CA ASN A 159 -7.07 14.31 -1.46
C ASN A 159 -7.55 15.61 -0.82
N ILE A 160 -8.86 15.80 -0.76
CA ILE A 160 -9.48 16.90 -0.03
C ILE A 160 -10.13 16.29 1.20
N ALA A 161 -9.82 16.83 2.38
CA ALA A 161 -10.45 16.40 3.62
C ALA A 161 -11.89 16.92 3.65
N ASN A 162 -12.82 16.14 3.11
CA ASN A 162 -14.24 16.38 3.22
C ASN A 162 -14.83 15.52 4.35
N PRO A 163 -15.80 16.02 5.12
CA PRO A 163 -16.58 15.14 5.99
C PRO A 163 -17.31 14.12 5.12
N TYR A 164 -17.45 12.88 5.60
CA TYR A 164 -18.21 11.86 4.88
C TYR A 164 -19.62 12.38 4.58
N GLN A 165 -20.00 12.37 3.30
CA GLN A 165 -21.32 12.76 2.84
C GLN A 165 -22.07 11.52 2.35
N GLN A 166 -23.39 11.53 2.55
CA GLN A 166 -24.26 10.53 1.94
C GLN A 166 -24.38 10.84 0.45
N TRP A 167 -24.35 9.81 -0.41
CA TRP A 167 -24.57 9.97 -1.85
C TRP A 167 -26.02 10.36 -2.14
N SER A 168 -26.30 11.66 -2.06
CA SER A 168 -27.56 12.35 -2.37
C SER A 168 -28.77 12.06 -1.45
N ASN A 169 -29.60 13.09 -1.26
CA ASN A 169 -30.91 13.01 -0.59
C ASN A 169 -32.01 12.36 -1.46
N ILE A 170 -31.66 11.78 -2.61
CA ILE A 170 -32.61 11.15 -3.54
C ILE A 170 -32.22 9.68 -3.66
N SER A 171 -32.94 8.84 -2.92
CA SER A 171 -32.92 7.38 -3.03
C SER A 171 -31.84 6.61 -2.25
N ILE A 172 -31.57 6.99 -1.00
CA ILE A 172 -31.01 6.03 -0.02
C ILE A 172 -32.16 5.13 0.45
N SER A 173 -32.07 3.84 0.17
CA SER A 173 -33.02 2.86 0.74
C SER A 173 -33.02 3.00 2.26
N SER A 174 -34.20 2.93 2.90
CA SER A 174 -34.28 2.90 4.38
C SER A 174 -33.55 1.69 5.00
N THR A 175 -33.16 0.72 4.17
CA THR A 175 -32.36 -0.45 4.54
C THR A 175 -30.89 -0.34 4.13
N ALA A 176 -30.44 0.80 3.61
CA ALA A 176 -29.05 0.99 3.20
C ALA A 176 -28.11 0.80 4.41
N PRO A 177 -27.11 -0.10 4.31
CA PRO A 177 -26.11 -0.25 5.35
C PRO A 177 -25.43 1.08 5.65
N ASN A 178 -25.12 1.31 6.93
CA ASN A 178 -24.49 2.55 7.39
C ASN A 178 -25.24 3.83 6.97
N GLN A 179 -26.56 3.77 6.83
CA GLN A 179 -27.40 4.93 6.47
C GLN A 179 -26.95 5.62 5.16
N GLY A 180 -26.31 4.89 4.24
CA GLY A 180 -25.80 5.44 2.99
C GLY A 180 -24.46 6.19 3.09
N TYR A 181 -23.80 6.17 4.24
CA TYR A 181 -22.42 6.65 4.37
C TYR A 181 -21.42 5.63 3.78
N PRO A 182 -20.33 6.09 3.13
CA PRO A 182 -19.27 5.21 2.66
C PRO A 182 -18.76 4.29 3.77
N MET A 183 -18.51 3.03 3.41
CA MET A 183 -17.93 2.03 4.31
C MET A 183 -16.65 1.47 3.67
N TYR A 184 -15.66 1.22 4.51
CA TYR A 184 -14.48 0.46 4.13
C TYR A 184 -14.58 -0.94 4.71
N PHE A 185 -14.26 -1.94 3.90
CA PHE A 185 -14.07 -3.32 4.35
C PHE A 185 -12.59 -3.66 4.28
N PHE A 186 -12.04 -4.15 5.39
CA PHE A 186 -10.74 -4.79 5.40
C PHE A 186 -10.90 -6.24 5.83
N SER A 187 -10.15 -7.14 5.20
CA SER A 187 -10.11 -8.56 5.56
C SER A 187 -8.71 -8.95 5.98
N LEU A 188 -8.62 -9.76 7.03
CA LEU A 188 -7.38 -10.42 7.43
C LEU A 188 -7.23 -11.81 6.81
N LYS A 189 -8.12 -12.19 5.87
CA LYS A 189 -8.14 -13.54 5.28
C LYS A 189 -6.78 -13.93 4.69
N ASP A 190 -6.10 -13.00 4.04
CA ASP A 190 -4.83 -13.26 3.37
C ASP A 190 -3.61 -13.26 4.31
N VAL A 191 -3.80 -12.82 5.56
CA VAL A 191 -2.76 -12.79 6.61
C VAL A 191 -3.16 -13.62 7.84
N SER A 192 -4.17 -14.49 7.69
CA SER A 192 -4.64 -15.34 8.77
C SER A 192 -3.60 -16.41 9.11
N PRO A 193 -3.34 -16.68 10.39
CA PRO A 193 -2.49 -17.80 10.77
C PRO A 193 -3.09 -19.11 10.26
N THR A 194 -2.25 -19.96 9.68
CA THR A 194 -2.61 -21.34 9.31
C THR A 194 -2.35 -22.26 10.49
N THR A 195 -3.23 -23.25 10.69
CA THR A 195 -3.05 -24.28 11.71
C THR A 195 -2.48 -25.55 11.08
N ASN A 196 -1.76 -26.34 11.87
CA ASN A 196 -1.21 -27.65 11.45
C ASN A 196 -0.25 -27.60 10.24
N ASP A 197 0.46 -26.49 10.03
CA ASP A 197 1.52 -26.44 9.02
C ASP A 197 2.82 -27.07 9.53
N ASN A 198 3.08 -28.30 9.07
CA ASN A 198 4.25 -29.05 9.50
C ASN A 198 5.58 -28.47 9.00
N THR A 199 5.57 -27.77 7.85
CA THR A 199 6.78 -27.12 7.33
C THR A 199 7.19 -25.98 8.24
N THR A 200 6.23 -25.14 8.61
CA THR A 200 6.46 -24.05 9.58
C THR A 200 6.85 -24.59 10.96
N ALA A 201 6.21 -25.67 11.43
CA ALA A 201 6.59 -26.32 12.68
C ALA A 201 8.04 -26.82 12.67
N LYS A 202 8.49 -27.44 11.58
CA LYS A 202 9.86 -27.93 11.41
C LYS A 202 10.88 -26.79 11.39
N ASN A 203 10.61 -25.72 10.64
CA ASN A 203 11.45 -24.53 10.63
C ASN A 203 11.53 -23.85 12.02
N SER A 204 10.44 -23.92 12.80
CA SER A 204 10.39 -23.33 14.13
C SER A 204 11.27 -24.06 15.16
N LEU A 205 11.70 -25.31 14.90
CA LEU A 205 12.66 -26.01 15.75
C LEU A 205 14.01 -25.27 15.84
N ASP A 206 14.35 -24.43 14.85
CA ASP A 206 15.56 -23.62 14.88
C ASP A 206 15.52 -22.49 15.92
N LEU A 207 14.33 -22.12 16.38
CA LEU A 207 14.14 -21.14 17.45
C LEU A 207 14.45 -21.71 18.83
N ILE A 208 14.54 -23.04 18.98
CA ILE A 208 14.82 -23.69 20.26
C ILE A 208 16.24 -23.32 20.71
N LYS A 209 16.34 -22.78 21.92
CA LYS A 209 17.61 -22.39 22.54
C LYS A 209 17.67 -22.90 23.97
N VAL A 210 18.88 -23.12 24.46
CA VAL A 210 19.16 -23.25 25.90
C VAL A 210 19.68 -21.91 26.37
N VAL A 211 19.08 -21.31 27.39
CA VAL A 211 19.37 -19.94 27.84
C VAL A 211 19.69 -19.94 29.34
N PRO A 212 20.80 -19.30 29.75
CA PRO A 212 21.87 -18.75 28.90
C PRO A 212 22.73 -19.84 28.25
N ASN A 213 23.36 -19.51 27.13
CA ASN A 213 24.38 -20.34 26.49
C ASN A 213 25.48 -19.42 25.94
N PRO A 214 26.69 -19.41 26.53
CA PRO A 214 27.13 -20.22 27.68
C PRO A 214 26.48 -19.80 29.00
N TYR A 215 26.40 -20.72 29.97
CA TYR A 215 26.05 -20.44 31.37
C TYR A 215 27.31 -20.17 32.18
N TYR A 216 27.39 -19.02 32.86
CA TYR A 216 28.54 -18.61 33.68
C TYR A 216 28.11 -18.37 35.13
N GLY A 217 27.79 -19.46 35.84
CA GLY A 217 27.45 -19.44 37.26
C GLY A 217 26.23 -18.59 37.65
N TYR A 218 25.45 -18.12 36.66
CA TYR A 218 24.31 -17.24 36.85
C TYR A 218 23.32 -17.35 35.68
N SER A 219 22.03 -17.22 36.01
CA SER A 219 20.93 -17.09 35.07
C SER A 219 19.85 -16.17 35.63
N ALA A 220 19.26 -15.32 34.79
CA ALA A 220 18.16 -14.43 35.20
C ALA A 220 16.89 -15.18 35.62
N TYR A 221 16.81 -16.50 35.39
CA TYR A 221 15.71 -17.35 35.82
C TYR A 221 15.89 -17.95 37.23
N GLU A 222 17.03 -17.71 37.87
CA GLU A 222 17.33 -18.16 39.24
C GLU A 222 16.67 -17.20 40.24
N GLY A 223 15.90 -17.75 41.19
CA GLY A 223 15.21 -16.97 42.22
C GLY A 223 16.04 -16.74 43.48
N SER A 224 17.14 -17.47 43.65
CA SER A 224 18.01 -17.39 44.83
C SER A 224 19.46 -17.71 44.47
N GLN A 225 20.39 -17.31 45.35
CA GLN A 225 21.82 -17.56 45.16
C GLN A 225 22.21 -19.04 45.23
N ILE A 226 21.35 -19.93 45.69
CA ILE A 226 21.61 -21.38 45.77
C ILE A 226 20.98 -22.17 44.60
N GLU A 227 20.14 -21.51 43.80
CA GLU A 227 19.51 -22.14 42.66
C GLU A 227 20.40 -21.98 41.43
N ASN A 228 20.62 -23.09 40.71
CA ASN A 228 21.21 -23.07 39.38
C ASN A 228 20.12 -23.46 38.38
N LYS A 229 19.91 -22.65 37.34
CA LYS A 229 18.83 -22.93 36.38
C LYS A 229 19.14 -22.44 34.98
N VAL A 230 18.99 -23.32 34.01
CA VAL A 230 18.88 -22.94 32.59
C VAL A 230 17.51 -23.29 32.05
N ARG A 231 17.07 -22.53 31.04
CA ARG A 231 15.78 -22.72 30.40
C ARG A 231 15.96 -23.10 28.94
N ILE A 232 15.31 -24.19 28.55
CA ILE A 232 15.19 -24.62 27.16
C ILE A 232 13.91 -23.99 26.62
N THR A 233 14.01 -23.08 25.65
CA THR A 233 12.90 -22.23 25.18
C THR A 233 12.37 -22.66 23.82
N ASN A 234 11.18 -22.14 23.46
CA ASN A 234 10.49 -22.36 22.19
C ASN A 234 10.19 -23.83 21.88
N LEU A 235 9.97 -24.63 22.94
CA LEU A 235 9.72 -26.05 22.81
C LEU A 235 8.31 -26.33 22.27
N PRO A 236 8.16 -27.36 21.40
CA PRO A 236 6.86 -27.91 21.05
C PRO A 236 6.10 -28.42 22.28
N GLN A 237 4.77 -28.53 22.17
CA GLN A 237 3.93 -29.03 23.26
C GLN A 237 4.32 -30.46 23.69
N LYS A 238 4.67 -31.31 22.73
CA LYS A 238 5.12 -32.69 22.94
C LYS A 238 6.52 -32.88 22.39
N CYS A 239 7.49 -33.17 23.25
CA CYS A 239 8.85 -33.50 22.85
C CYS A 239 9.60 -34.27 23.95
N THR A 240 10.67 -34.96 23.57
CA THR A 240 11.63 -35.56 24.49
C THR A 240 12.92 -34.75 24.43
N ILE A 241 13.40 -34.32 25.59
CA ILE A 241 14.67 -33.59 25.72
C ILE A 241 15.66 -34.53 26.38
N SER A 242 16.75 -34.87 25.70
CA SER A 242 17.83 -35.70 26.22
C SER A 242 19.11 -34.87 26.30
N ILE A 243 19.73 -34.85 27.48
CA ILE A 243 20.95 -34.09 27.75
C ILE A 243 22.09 -35.07 27.92
N PHE A 244 23.17 -34.89 27.17
CA PHE A 244 24.35 -35.74 27.18
C PHE A 244 25.60 -34.95 27.54
N ASN A 245 26.58 -35.59 28.16
CA ASN A 245 27.92 -35.02 28.27
C ASN A 245 28.69 -35.13 26.94
N ALA A 246 29.90 -34.57 26.88
CA ALA A 246 30.76 -34.63 25.69
C ALA A 246 31.12 -36.06 25.25
N SER A 247 31.08 -37.04 26.16
CA SER A 247 31.34 -38.46 25.86
C SER A 247 30.10 -39.21 25.36
N GLY A 248 28.94 -38.56 25.26
CA GLY A 248 27.68 -39.17 24.83
C GLY A 248 26.92 -39.92 25.94
N THR A 249 27.34 -39.81 27.20
CA THR A 249 26.61 -40.39 28.33
C THR A 249 25.36 -39.55 28.63
N LEU A 250 24.21 -40.21 28.78
CA LEU A 250 22.96 -39.55 29.17
C LEU A 250 23.06 -39.02 30.60
N ILE A 251 22.81 -37.73 30.77
CA ILE A 251 22.85 -37.01 32.03
C ILE A 251 21.44 -36.83 32.59
N ARG A 252 20.50 -36.40 31.75
CA ARG A 252 19.10 -36.19 32.12
C ARG A 252 18.18 -36.24 30.91
N ARG A 253 16.94 -36.65 31.12
CA ARG A 253 15.87 -36.71 30.13
C ARG A 253 14.59 -36.12 30.70
N PHE A 254 13.96 -35.23 29.93
CA PHE A 254 12.63 -34.71 30.20
C PHE A 254 11.66 -35.20 29.14
N LYS A 255 10.56 -35.80 29.56
CA LYS A 255 9.41 -36.09 28.70
C LYS A 255 8.40 -34.97 28.87
N LYS A 256 8.27 -34.13 27.83
CA LYS A 256 7.41 -32.96 27.86
C LYS A 256 6.11 -33.26 27.11
N ASP A 257 5.00 -33.05 27.80
CA ASP A 257 3.64 -33.04 27.24
C ASP A 257 2.83 -31.95 27.95
N SER A 258 3.13 -30.69 27.63
CA SER A 258 2.47 -29.54 28.27
C SER A 258 2.49 -28.31 27.36
N PRO A 259 1.50 -27.40 27.46
CA PRO A 259 1.39 -26.23 26.58
C PRO A 259 2.46 -25.15 26.84
N VAL A 260 3.19 -25.24 27.95
CA VAL A 260 4.26 -24.29 28.30
C VAL A 260 5.41 -24.40 27.29
N SER A 261 5.84 -23.33 26.63
CA SER A 261 6.86 -23.40 25.57
C SER A 261 8.31 -23.51 26.07
N TYR A 262 8.52 -23.95 27.31
CA TYR A 262 9.86 -24.10 27.88
C TYR A 262 9.97 -25.29 28.84
N GLN A 263 11.20 -25.68 29.15
CA GLN A 263 11.57 -26.65 30.17
C GLN A 263 12.77 -26.12 30.94
N ASP A 264 12.66 -26.09 32.28
CA ASP A 264 13.77 -25.72 33.14
C ASP A 264 14.63 -26.95 33.47
N TRP A 265 15.94 -26.73 33.48
CA TRP A 265 16.93 -27.68 33.94
C TRP A 265 17.75 -27.05 35.07
N ASP A 266 17.71 -27.70 36.22
CA ASP A 266 18.39 -27.34 37.47
C ASP A 266 19.90 -27.65 37.46
N LEU A 267 20.47 -28.00 36.30
CA LEU A 267 21.85 -28.42 36.12
C LEU A 267 22.25 -29.66 36.93
N LYS A 268 21.29 -30.57 37.17
CA LYS A 268 21.53 -31.87 37.81
C LYS A 268 21.25 -33.03 36.87
N ASN A 269 21.89 -34.17 37.14
CA ASN A 269 21.62 -35.44 36.46
C ASN A 269 20.33 -36.12 36.97
N GLU A 270 19.99 -37.29 36.42
CA GLU A 270 18.82 -38.09 36.85
C GLU A 270 18.84 -38.49 38.33
N TYR A 271 20.04 -38.58 38.93
CA TYR A 271 20.22 -38.91 40.34
C TYR A 271 20.22 -37.66 41.24
N ASN A 272 19.79 -36.51 40.70
CA ASN A 272 19.73 -35.23 41.42
C ASN A 272 21.10 -34.74 41.92
N ILE A 273 22.18 -35.14 41.25
CA ILE A 273 23.56 -34.70 41.52
C ILE A 273 23.91 -33.61 40.51
N SER A 274 24.47 -32.50 41.00
CA SER A 274 24.96 -31.41 40.16
C SER A 274 25.97 -31.93 39.14
N ILE A 275 25.83 -31.48 37.90
CA ILE A 275 26.77 -31.83 36.84
C ILE A 275 28.12 -31.13 37.05
N ALA A 276 29.14 -31.50 36.26
CA ALA A 276 30.41 -30.76 36.24
C ALA A 276 30.36 -29.62 35.22
N SER A 277 31.23 -28.61 35.37
CA SER A 277 31.46 -27.62 34.32
C SER A 277 31.98 -28.29 33.04
N GLY A 278 31.46 -27.88 31.88
CA GLY A 278 31.89 -28.44 30.60
C GLY A 278 30.86 -28.28 29.49
N MET A 279 31.12 -28.99 28.38
CA MET A 279 30.24 -29.04 27.22
C MET A 279 29.23 -30.19 27.34
N TYR A 280 27.98 -29.88 27.01
CA TYR A 280 26.87 -30.81 26.94
C TYR A 280 26.14 -30.68 25.60
N ILE A 281 25.48 -31.77 25.21
CA ILE A 281 24.66 -31.84 24.01
C ILE A 281 23.21 -31.99 24.48
N VAL A 282 22.36 -31.05 24.09
CA VAL A 282 20.91 -31.11 24.33
C VAL A 282 20.23 -31.50 23.03
N HIS A 283 19.66 -32.69 23.00
CA HIS A 283 18.89 -33.22 21.88
C HIS A 283 17.40 -33.11 22.19
N ILE A 284 16.65 -32.51 21.28
CA ILE A 284 15.20 -32.36 21.35
C ILE A 284 14.62 -33.18 20.21
N ASP A 285 13.80 -34.17 20.55
CA ASP A 285 13.02 -34.96 19.61
C ASP A 285 11.55 -34.57 19.73
N ALA A 286 10.99 -34.02 18.66
CA ALA A 286 9.60 -33.61 18.55
C ALA A 286 8.87 -34.53 17.57
N PRO A 287 8.07 -35.51 18.06
CA PRO A 287 7.42 -36.51 17.23
C PRO A 287 6.57 -35.88 16.12
N GLY A 288 6.80 -36.31 14.87
CA GLY A 288 6.07 -35.82 13.69
C GLY A 288 6.56 -34.48 13.13
N ILE A 289 7.42 -33.75 13.85
CA ILE A 289 7.97 -32.44 13.43
C ILE A 289 9.43 -32.58 13.03
N GLY A 290 10.27 -33.17 13.88
CA GLY A 290 11.70 -33.34 13.65
C GLY A 290 12.55 -33.26 14.92
N GLU A 291 13.86 -33.15 14.74
CA GLU A 291 14.83 -33.13 15.83
C GLU A 291 15.70 -31.87 15.80
N LYS A 292 16.15 -31.42 16.98
CA LYS A 292 17.09 -30.31 17.15
C LYS A 292 18.20 -30.71 18.11
N VAL A 293 19.44 -30.43 17.74
CA VAL A 293 20.62 -30.59 18.60
C VAL A 293 21.20 -29.23 18.94
N ILE A 294 21.45 -28.99 20.22
CA ILE A 294 22.05 -27.77 20.74
C ILE A 294 23.30 -28.14 21.53
N LYS A 295 24.42 -27.49 21.18
CA LYS A 295 25.66 -27.56 21.98
C LYS A 295 25.59 -26.47 23.04
N TRP A 296 25.69 -26.86 24.30
CA TRP A 296 25.62 -25.95 25.43
C TRP A 296 26.87 -26.08 26.29
N PHE A 297 27.36 -24.96 26.80
CA PHE A 297 28.50 -24.93 27.71
C PHE A 297 28.07 -24.32 29.05
N GLY A 298 28.41 -24.99 30.15
CA GLY A 298 28.17 -24.52 31.49
C GLY A 298 29.45 -24.45 32.30
N ALA A 299 29.73 -23.28 32.88
CA ALA A 299 30.69 -23.09 33.94
C ALA A 299 29.93 -22.89 35.25
N LEU A 300 29.94 -23.91 36.10
CA LEU A 300 29.36 -23.86 37.43
C LEU A 300 30.32 -23.17 38.40
N ARG A 301 29.76 -22.38 39.31
CA ARG A 301 30.49 -21.85 40.46
C ARG A 301 30.63 -22.90 41.56
N PRO A 302 31.71 -22.86 42.35
CA PRO A 302 31.75 -23.58 43.61
C PRO A 302 30.56 -23.18 44.49
N ILE A 303 29.99 -24.15 45.20
CA ILE A 303 28.96 -23.88 46.21
C ILE A 303 29.65 -23.17 47.39
N ASP A 304 29.29 -21.91 47.66
CA ASP A 304 29.71 -21.17 48.85
C ASP A 304 28.62 -21.31 49.92
N LEU A 305 28.95 -21.94 51.04
CA LEU A 305 28.04 -22.22 52.16
C LEU A 305 28.21 -21.24 53.33
N ASN A 306 29.00 -20.17 53.16
CA ASN A 306 29.48 -19.39 54.31
C ASN A 306 28.62 -18.20 54.74
N ASN A 307 27.44 -17.94 54.16
CA ASN A 307 26.53 -16.93 54.70
C ASN A 307 25.07 -17.31 54.42
N PHE A 308 24.38 -17.78 55.48
CA PHE A 308 22.92 -17.85 55.56
C PHE A 308 22.37 -16.55 56.13
#